data_AF-A0A8T7B7B1-F1
#
_entry.id   AF-A0A8T7B7B1-F1
#
_cell.length_a   1.000
_cell.length_b   1.000
_cell.length_c   1.000
_cell.angle_alpha   90.00
_cell.angle_beta   90.00
_cell.angle_gamma   90.00
#
_symmetry.space_group_name_H-M   'P 1'
#
loop_
_entity.id
_entity.type
_entity.pdbx_description
1 polymer ?
#
loop_
_entity_poly.entity_id
_entity_poly.type
_entity_poly.pdbx_seq_one_letter_code
_entity_poly.pdbx_strand_id
1 'polypeptide(L)'
;IDRLKDFNQQYGHLAGDHVIYAVADTLRDHFRSTDLIARSAGDEFAILLPETDLNTALKVAERTRQSVEQYNELNREDALAITVSVGVAELGAENQLAQLLDRANAALQDAKRQGNHCVKAA
;
A
#
# COMPACT_ATOMS: atom_id res chain seq x y z
N ILE A 1 0.79 0.47 -5.86
CA ILE A 1 2.12 1.13 -5.76
C ILE A 1 2.03 2.42 -6.57
N ASP A 2 2.76 3.48 -6.23
CA ASP A 2 2.63 4.74 -6.96
C ASP A 2 3.52 4.73 -8.21
N ARG A 3 2.96 5.13 -9.36
CA ARG A 3 3.69 5.33 -10.62
C ARG A 3 4.53 4.14 -11.10
N LEU A 4 4.15 2.89 -10.76
CA LEU A 4 4.90 1.70 -11.22
C LEU A 4 4.90 1.57 -12.75
N LYS A 5 3.83 2.02 -13.42
CA LYS A 5 3.79 2.07 -14.89
C LYS A 5 4.89 2.97 -15.46
N ASP A 6 5.08 4.16 -14.90
CA ASP A 6 6.09 5.12 -15.36
C ASP A 6 7.50 4.57 -15.06
N PHE A 7 7.68 3.95 -13.89
CA PHE A 7 8.90 3.23 -13.55
C PHE A 7 9.20 2.12 -14.58
N ASN A 8 8.21 1.30 -14.95
CA ASN A 8 8.36 0.24 -15.95
C ASN A 8 8.71 0.78 -17.33
N GLN A 9 8.20 1.96 -17.71
CA GLN A 9 8.55 2.58 -18.99
C GLN A 9 10.02 3.01 -19.05
N GLN A 10 10.59 3.41 -17.90
CA GLN A 10 11.98 3.84 -17.82
C GLN A 10 12.97 2.69 -17.60
N TYR A 11 12.63 1.72 -16.76
CA TYR A 11 13.55 0.66 -16.29
C TYR A 11 13.18 -0.75 -16.76
N GLY A 12 12.04 -0.91 -17.44
CA GLY A 12 11.54 -2.19 -17.93
C GLY A 12 10.77 -3.00 -16.87
N HIS A 13 9.96 -3.94 -17.34
CA HIS A 13 9.06 -4.74 -16.50
C HIS A 13 9.78 -5.60 -15.46
N LEU A 14 10.96 -6.13 -15.78
CA LEU A 14 11.76 -6.92 -14.82
C LEU A 14 12.14 -6.10 -13.58
N ALA A 15 12.46 -4.82 -13.76
CA ALA A 15 12.74 -3.93 -12.64
C ALA A 15 11.47 -3.67 -11.82
N GLY A 16 10.31 -3.50 -12.46
CA GLY A 16 9.04 -3.37 -11.75
C GLY A 16 8.62 -4.62 -10.98
N ASP A 17 8.92 -5.81 -11.50
CA ASP A 17 8.69 -7.07 -10.78
C ASP A 17 9.50 -7.09 -9.48
N HIS A 18 10.77 -6.67 -9.51
CA HIS A 18 11.58 -6.53 -8.30
C HIS A 18 10.98 -5.53 -7.30
N VAL A 19 10.41 -4.41 -7.77
CA VAL A 19 9.70 -3.46 -6.91
C VAL A 19 8.49 -4.12 -6.24
N ILE A 20 7.69 -4.87 -7.00
CA ILE A 20 6.53 -5.59 -6.45
C ILE A 20 6.97 -6.61 -5.41
N TYR A 21 8.06 -7.36 -5.66
CA TYR A 21 8.62 -8.29 -4.70
C TYR A 21 9.09 -7.60 -3.42
N ALA A 22 9.82 -6.48 -3.53
CA ALA A 22 10.30 -5.72 -2.38
C ALA A 22 9.15 -5.18 -1.52
N VAL A 23 8.09 -4.66 -2.15
CA VAL A 23 6.89 -4.24 -1.43
C VAL A 23 6.23 -5.44 -0.75
N ALA A 24 6.04 -6.56 -1.45
CA ALA A 24 5.43 -7.76 -0.86
C ALA A 24 6.22 -8.30 0.34
N ASP A 25 7.55 -8.27 0.28
CA ASP A 25 8.43 -8.68 1.38
C ASP A 25 8.33 -7.72 2.57
N THR A 26 8.34 -6.42 2.29
CA THR A 26 8.09 -5.38 3.30
C THR A 26 6.75 -5.60 3.99
N LEU A 27 5.68 -5.91 3.25
CA LEU A 27 4.38 -6.24 3.84
C LEU A 27 4.44 -7.51 4.70
N ARG A 28 5.17 -8.54 4.27
CA ARG A 28 5.26 -9.79 5.05
C ARG A 28 5.89 -9.56 6.43
N ASP A 29 6.89 -8.69 6.52
CA ASP A 29 7.61 -8.42 7.78
C ASP A 29 6.85 -7.51 8.75
N HIS A 30 5.89 -6.73 8.25
CA HIS A 30 5.22 -5.69 9.04
C HIS A 30 3.86 -6.09 9.61
N PHE A 31 3.32 -7.24 9.19
CA PHE A 31 1.97 -7.68 9.54
C PHE A 31 1.98 -9.00 10.31
N ARG A 32 0.94 -9.22 11.11
CA ARG A 32 0.82 -10.41 11.95
C ARG A 32 0.41 -11.61 11.12
N SER A 33 0.63 -12.81 11.64
CA SER A 33 0.16 -14.05 11.00
C SER A 33 -1.37 -14.14 10.87
N THR A 34 -2.12 -13.36 11.65
CA THR A 34 -3.58 -13.25 11.60
C THR A 34 -4.07 -12.28 10.53
N ASP A 35 -3.20 -11.39 10.06
CA ASP A 35 -3.56 -10.37 9.07
C ASP A 35 -3.54 -11.03 7.68
N LEU A 36 -4.52 -10.69 6.84
CA LEU A 36 -4.56 -11.21 5.48
C LEU A 36 -3.96 -10.20 4.52
N ILE A 37 -2.85 -10.57 3.87
CA ILE A 37 -2.25 -9.79 2.79
C ILE A 37 -2.58 -10.47 1.46
N ALA A 38 -3.17 -9.72 0.54
CA ALA A 38 -3.49 -10.19 -0.80
C ALA A 38 -2.97 -9.23 -1.87
N ARG A 39 -2.45 -9.77 -2.97
CA ARG A 39 -2.23 -9.00 -4.19
C ARG A 39 -3.53 -9.03 -4.99
N SER A 40 -4.24 -7.91 -5.05
CA SER A 40 -5.58 -7.85 -5.67
C SER A 40 -5.50 -7.85 -7.19
N ALA A 41 -4.61 -7.04 -7.76
CA ALA A 41 -4.37 -6.95 -9.19
C ALA A 41 -3.05 -6.22 -9.46
N GLY A 42 -2.29 -6.62 -10.49
CA GLY A 42 -1.15 -5.83 -10.97
C GLY A 42 -0.20 -5.39 -9.85
N ASP A 43 -0.19 -4.11 -9.52
CA ASP A 43 0.65 -3.46 -8.49
C ASP A 43 -0.11 -3.03 -7.23
N GLU A 44 -1.31 -3.59 -7.04
CA GLU A 44 -2.21 -3.32 -5.93
C GLU A 44 -2.21 -4.44 -4.90
N PHE A 45 -2.20 -4.04 -3.64
CA PHE A 45 -2.25 -4.90 -2.47
C PHE A 45 -3.43 -4.49 -1.60
N ALA A 46 -4.15 -5.48 -1.08
CA ALA A 46 -5.19 -5.32 -0.10
C ALA A 46 -4.77 -6.03 1.20
N ILE A 47 -5.05 -5.39 2.33
CA ILE A 47 -4.72 -5.93 3.64
C ILE A 47 -5.96 -5.87 4.53
N LEU A 48 -6.35 -7.01 5.10
CA LEU A 48 -7.40 -7.08 6.11
C LEU A 48 -6.76 -7.25 7.48
N LEU A 49 -7.18 -6.41 8.42
CA LEU A 49 -6.69 -6.37 9.79
C LEU A 49 -7.84 -6.74 10.74
N PRO A 50 -7.98 -8.03 11.11
CA PRO A 50 -8.98 -8.44 12.09
C PRO A 50 -8.78 -7.71 13.41
N GLU A 51 -9.87 -7.45 14.12
CA GLU A 51 -9.85 -6.88 15.48
C GLU A 51 -9.01 -5.60 15.62
N THR A 52 -8.97 -4.79 14.57
CA THR A 52 -8.12 -3.59 14.49
C THR A 52 -8.98 -2.37 14.22
N ASP A 53 -8.91 -1.39 15.12
CA ASP A 53 -9.61 -0.12 14.95
C ASP A 53 -8.96 0.78 13.90
N LEU A 54 -9.70 1.78 13.43
CA LEU A 54 -9.22 2.71 12.39
C LEU A 54 -7.90 3.40 12.74
N ASN A 55 -7.72 3.82 13.99
CA ASN A 55 -6.52 4.54 14.43
C ASN A 55 -5.27 3.64 14.40
N THR A 56 -5.42 2.39 14.83
CA THR A 56 -4.37 1.39 14.78
C THR A 56 -4.05 1.01 13.35
N ALA A 57 -5.07 0.82 12.50
CA ALA A 57 -4.90 0.56 11.08
C ALA A 57 -4.13 1.70 10.38
N LEU A 58 -4.44 2.96 10.69
CA LEU A 58 -3.72 4.13 10.17
C LEU A 58 -2.24 4.14 10.56
N LYS A 59 -1.91 3.80 11.82
CA LYS A 59 -0.51 3.71 12.26
C LYS A 59 0.25 2.61 11.52
N VAL A 60 -0.38 1.45 11.30
CA VAL A 60 0.21 0.35 10.55
C VAL A 60 0.40 0.72 9.08
N ALA A 61 -0.57 1.40 8.48
CA ALA A 61 -0.48 1.91 7.11
C ALA A 61 0.67 2.92 6.96
N GLU A 62 0.81 3.85 7.90
CA GLU A 62 1.88 4.85 7.87
C GLU A 62 3.27 4.22 8.07
N ARG A 63 3.41 3.26 9.00
CA ARG A 63 4.64 2.47 9.14
C ARG A 63 4.99 1.73 7.85
N THR A 64 4.00 1.15 7.19
CA THR A 64 4.18 0.45 5.91
C THR A 64 4.67 1.40 4.83
N ARG A 65 4.04 2.58 4.72
CA ARG A 65 4.44 3.65 3.78
C ARG A 65 5.91 4.06 3.99
N GLN A 66 6.30 4.31 5.22
CA GLN A 66 7.67 4.68 5.60
C GLN A 66 8.68 3.58 5.30
N SER A 67 8.31 2.32 5.53
CA SER A 67 9.22 1.18 5.29
C SER A 67 9.48 0.96 3.80
N VAL A 68 8.46 1.12 2.95
CA VAL A 68 8.63 1.11 1.49
C VAL A 68 9.48 2.29 1.03
N GLU A 69 9.31 3.46 1.63
CA GLU A 69 10.13 4.63 1.31
C GLU A 69 11.61 4.42 1.65
N GLN A 70 11.90 3.85 2.82
CA GLN A 70 13.27 3.51 3.27
C GLN A 70 13.97 2.48 2.36
N TYR A 71 13.22 1.57 1.73
CA TYR A 71 13.79 0.65 0.76
C TYR A 71 14.51 1.38 -0.40
N ASN A 72 14.05 2.57 -0.78
CA ASN A 72 14.72 3.38 -1.80
C ASN A 72 16.07 3.94 -1.32
N GLU A 73 16.16 4.32 -0.04
CA GLU A 73 17.37 4.94 0.53
C GLU A 73 18.56 3.96 0.58
N LEU A 74 18.27 2.67 0.72
CA LEU A 74 19.27 1.59 0.75
C LEU A 74 19.80 1.22 -0.64
N ASN A 75 19.09 1.60 -1.73
CA ASN A 75 19.36 1.16 -3.10
C ASN A 75 19.75 2.30 -4.07
N ARG A 76 20.33 3.41 -3.57
CA ARG A 76 20.90 4.62 -4.25
C ARG A 76 21.38 4.44 -5.71
N GLU A 77 21.45 5.43 -6.62
CA GLU A 77 21.51 6.91 -6.53
C GLU A 77 20.76 7.61 -7.70
N ASP A 78 20.23 6.84 -8.67
CA ASP A 78 19.54 7.34 -9.89
C ASP A 78 18.16 6.71 -10.15
N ALA A 79 17.69 5.81 -9.29
CA ALA A 79 16.41 5.14 -9.45
C ALA A 79 15.23 6.06 -9.05
N LEU A 80 14.13 6.01 -9.80
CA LEU A 80 12.88 6.66 -9.38
C LEU A 80 12.48 6.10 -8.01
N ALA A 81 12.34 6.98 -7.02
CA ALA A 81 11.87 6.59 -5.70
C ALA A 81 10.47 5.96 -5.81
N ILE A 82 10.33 4.73 -5.33
CA ILE A 82 9.06 4.04 -5.27
C ILE A 82 8.34 4.43 -3.99
N THR A 83 7.12 4.92 -4.12
CA THR A 83 6.27 5.23 -2.99
C THR A 83 4.99 4.39 -3.05
N VAL A 84 4.27 4.35 -1.93
CA VAL A 84 2.93 3.78 -1.87
C VAL A 84 1.95 4.81 -1.30
N SER A 85 0.77 4.88 -1.91
CA SER A 85 -0.41 5.49 -1.32
C SER A 85 -1.27 4.40 -0.69
N VAL A 86 -1.87 4.70 0.46
CA VAL A 86 -2.69 3.73 1.20
C VAL A 86 -4.04 4.34 1.55
N GLY A 87 -5.12 3.65 1.21
CA GLY A 87 -6.47 3.95 1.66
C GLY A 87 -6.86 3.00 2.78
N VAL A 88 -7.39 3.55 3.88
CA VAL A 88 -7.75 2.80 5.09
C VAL A 88 -9.24 3.02 5.36
N ALA A 89 -9.94 1.96 5.73
CA ALA A 89 -11.32 2.04 6.20
C ALA A 89 -11.53 1.03 7.32
N GLU A 90 -12.48 1.32 8.20
CA GLU A 90 -12.90 0.44 9.29
C GLU A 90 -14.29 -0.14 9.01
N LEU A 91 -14.46 -1.43 9.33
CA LEU A 91 -15.74 -2.10 9.17
C LEU A 91 -16.68 -1.68 10.32
N GLY A 92 -17.68 -0.86 9.99
CA GLY A 92 -18.75 -0.53 10.91
C GLY A 92 -19.70 -1.71 11.13
N ALA A 93 -20.46 -1.68 12.23
CA ALA A 93 -21.35 -2.77 12.65
C ALA A 93 -22.39 -3.20 11.60
N GLU A 94 -22.80 -2.30 10.69
CA GLU A 94 -23.80 -2.55 9.67
C GLU A 94 -23.21 -2.71 8.25
N ASN A 95 -21.88 -2.62 8.10
CA ASN A 95 -21.25 -2.64 6.80
C ASN A 95 -20.95 -4.07 6.34
N GLN A 96 -21.12 -4.29 5.04
CA GLN A 96 -20.63 -5.50 4.38
C GLN A 96 -19.17 -5.31 3.95
N LEU A 97 -18.45 -6.43 3.79
CA LEU A 97 -17.06 -6.43 3.31
C LEU A 97 -16.89 -5.65 1.98
N ALA A 98 -17.85 -5.74 1.06
CA ALA A 98 -17.81 -4.99 -0.18
C ALA A 98 -17.76 -3.47 0.04
N GLN A 99 -18.58 -2.96 0.97
CA GLN A 99 -18.61 -1.54 1.32
C GLN A 99 -17.33 -1.07 2.01
N LEU A 100 -16.70 -1.95 2.79
CA LEU A 100 -15.38 -1.69 3.39
C LEU A 100 -14.32 -1.48 2.29
N LEU A 101 -14.28 -2.39 1.32
CA LEU A 101 -13.33 -2.32 0.20
C LEU A 101 -13.57 -1.07 -0.66
N ASP A 102 -14.82 -0.72 -0.93
CA ASP A 102 -15.17 0.48 -1.69
C ASP A 102 -14.70 1.76 -0.97
N ARG A 103 -14.90 1.84 0.35
CA ARG A 103 -14.43 2.97 1.17
C ARG A 103 -12.90 3.06 1.21
N ALA A 104 -12.22 1.94 1.42
CA ALA A 104 -10.76 1.89 1.40
C ALA A 104 -10.20 2.31 0.02
N ASN A 105 -10.82 1.84 -1.07
CA ASN A 105 -10.45 2.26 -2.41
C ASN A 105 -10.73 3.75 -2.66
N ALA A 106 -11.87 4.28 -2.21
CA ALA A 106 -12.16 5.71 -2.32
C ALA A 106 -11.11 6.57 -1.58
N ALA A 107 -10.69 6.16 -0.39
CA ALA A 107 -9.60 6.79 0.35
C ALA A 107 -8.26 6.70 -0.42
N LEU A 108 -7.96 5.54 -1.02
CA LEU A 108 -6.76 5.37 -1.84
C LEU A 108 -6.77 6.30 -3.06
N GLN A 109 -7.91 6.45 -3.73
CA GLN A 109 -8.04 7.38 -4.85
C GLN A 109 -7.87 8.84 -4.40
N ASP A 110 -8.36 9.21 -3.22
CA ASP A 110 -8.08 10.52 -2.63
C ASP A 110 -6.58 10.72 -2.37
N ALA A 111 -5.89 9.71 -1.82
CA ALA A 111 -4.44 9.75 -1.62
C ALA A 111 -3.67 9.97 -2.94
N LYS A 112 -4.03 9.21 -3.99
CA LYS A 112 -3.42 9.37 -5.32
C LYS A 112 -3.69 10.75 -5.93
N ARG A 113 -4.90 11.29 -5.78
CA ARG A 113 -5.26 12.64 -6.26
C ARG A 113 -4.52 13.76 -5.54
N GLN A 114 -4.09 13.55 -4.30
CA GLN A 114 -3.34 14.53 -3.51
C GLN A 114 -1.83 14.51 -3.75
N GLY A 115 -1.36 13.82 -4.79
CA GLY A 115 0.05 13.76 -5.16
C GLY A 115 0.72 12.42 -4.87
N ASN A 116 -0.04 11.42 -4.41
CA ASN A 116 0.43 10.10 -3.98
C ASN A 116 1.23 10.15 -2.66
N HIS A 117 1.90 9.03 -2.30
CA HIS A 117 2.81 8.95 -1.15
C HIS A 117 2.21 9.38 0.19
N CYS A 118 0.92 9.10 0.40
CA CYS A 118 0.24 9.43 1.64
C CYS A 118 -0.79 8.37 2.04
N VAL A 119 -1.22 8.46 3.31
CA VAL A 119 -2.27 7.62 3.88
C VAL A 119 -3.55 8.45 4.02
N LYS A 120 -4.69 7.88 3.62
CA LYS A 120 -6.02 8.47 3.79
C LYS A 120 -6.97 7.49 4.46
N ALA A 121 -7.91 8.01 5.23
CA ALA A 121 -8.99 7.25 5.84
C ALA A 121 -10.36 7.64 5.27
N ALA A 122 -11.29 6.69 5.29
CA ALA A 122 -12.71 6.87 4.97
C ALA A 122 -13.61 6.12 5.95
#